data_AF-A0A353D5I0-F1
#
_entry.id   AF-A0A353D5I0-F1
#
_cell.length_a   1.000
_cell.length_b   1.000
_cell.length_c   1.000
_cell.angle_alpha   90.00
_cell.angle_beta   90.00
_cell.angle_gamma   90.00
#
_symmetry.space_group_name_H-M   'P 1'
#
loop_
_entity.id
_entity.type
_entity.pdbx_description
1 polymer ?
#
loop_
_entity_poly.entity_id
_entity_poly.type
_entity_poly.pdbx_seq_one_letter_code
_entity_poly.pdbx_strand_id
1 'polypeptide(L)'
;RMALITEFEEGRDEPLLADALSALNMKGLDLILVEGFKHEDYQKIELHRPDLNKPLLFPDDPNIIAIASDAPIPENRDTLPKLNINNPEQIVQFIIDNIIAATSSATAAGTTP
;
A
#
# COMPACT_ATOMS: atom_id res chain seq x y z
N ARG A 1 20.25 -9.28 -1.26
CA ARG A 1 19.31 -8.73 -2.26
C ARG A 1 18.94 -9.84 -3.23
N MET A 2 17.66 -10.03 -3.51
CA MET A 2 17.13 -11.01 -4.45
C MET A 2 16.14 -10.29 -5.36
N ALA A 3 16.05 -10.73 -6.61
CA ALA A 3 15.03 -10.29 -7.56
C ALA A 3 14.41 -11.52 -8.22
N LEU A 4 13.10 -11.51 -8.38
CA LEU A 4 12.34 -12.48 -9.15
C LEU A 4 11.69 -11.73 -10.30
N ILE A 5 11.95 -12.17 -11.53
CA ILE A 5 11.45 -11.53 -12.75
C ILE A 5 10.81 -12.62 -13.60
N THR A 6 9.58 -12.38 -14.02
CA THR A 6 8.85 -13.24 -14.95
C THR A 6 8.57 -12.45 -16.22
N GLU A 7 9.15 -12.90 -17.31
CA GLU A 7 8.86 -12.37 -18.64
C GLU A 7 7.69 -13.14 -19.24
N PHE A 8 6.90 -12.47 -20.06
CA PHE A 8 5.74 -13.07 -20.67
C PHE A 8 5.62 -12.65 -22.13
N GLU A 9 4.94 -13.46 -22.95
CA GLU A 9 4.75 -13.20 -24.38
C GLU A 9 3.93 -11.94 -24.65
N GLU A 10 4.17 -11.31 -25.81
CA GLU A 10 3.41 -10.14 -26.25
C GLU A 10 1.94 -10.47 -26.50
N GLY A 11 1.03 -9.55 -26.15
CA GLY A 11 -0.40 -9.67 -26.41
C GLY A 11 -1.23 -10.36 -25.33
N ARG A 12 -0.61 -10.77 -24.22
CA ARG A 12 -1.34 -11.17 -23.01
C ARG A 12 -1.87 -9.94 -22.25
N ASP A 13 -2.87 -10.18 -21.40
CA ASP A 13 -3.35 -9.20 -20.44
C ASP A 13 -2.27 -8.91 -19.36
N GLU A 14 -2.31 -7.70 -18.81
CA GLU A 14 -1.47 -7.34 -17.65
C GLU A 14 -1.75 -8.31 -16.49
N PRO A 15 -0.71 -8.80 -15.79
CA PRO A 15 -0.90 -9.69 -14.66
C PRO A 15 -1.72 -9.00 -13.57
N LEU A 16 -2.57 -9.77 -12.90
CA LEU A 16 -3.23 -9.31 -11.69
C LEU A 16 -2.25 -9.33 -10.52
N LEU A 17 -2.57 -8.61 -9.43
CA LEU A 17 -1.74 -8.66 -8.23
C LEU A 17 -1.64 -10.09 -7.67
N ALA A 18 -2.74 -10.85 -7.76
CA ALA A 18 -2.78 -12.25 -7.33
C ALA A 18 -1.74 -13.13 -8.06
N ASP A 19 -1.51 -12.89 -9.36
CA ASP A 19 -0.53 -13.62 -10.14
C ASP A 19 0.89 -13.36 -9.61
N ALA A 20 1.21 -12.10 -9.35
CA ALA A 20 2.51 -11.72 -8.79
C ALA A 20 2.72 -12.30 -7.38
N LEU A 21 1.69 -12.26 -6.52
CA LEU A 21 1.75 -12.81 -5.17
C LEU A 21 1.94 -14.34 -5.17
N SER A 22 1.37 -15.04 -6.15
CA SER A 22 1.51 -16.50 -6.27
C SER A 22 2.95 -16.97 -6.50
N ALA A 23 3.80 -16.08 -7.03
CA ALA A 23 5.22 -16.36 -7.28
C ALA A 23 6.09 -16.20 -6.01
N LEU A 24 5.55 -15.60 -4.94
CA LEU A 24 6.27 -15.38 -3.68
C LEU A 24 6.11 -16.56 -2.72
N ASN A 25 7.19 -16.92 -2.04
CA ASN A 25 7.11 -17.82 -0.89
C ASN A 25 6.57 -17.05 0.32
N MET A 26 5.28 -17.24 0.62
CA MET A 26 4.58 -16.56 1.70
C MET A 26 5.04 -16.97 3.11
N LYS A 27 5.82 -18.06 3.25
CA LYS A 27 6.25 -18.56 4.56
C LYS A 27 7.27 -17.61 5.21
N GLY A 28 6.85 -16.96 6.29
CA GLY A 28 7.70 -16.07 7.09
C GLY A 28 7.78 -14.63 6.56
N LEU A 29 6.80 -14.20 5.76
CA LEU A 29 6.65 -12.79 5.38
C LEU A 29 5.70 -12.08 6.34
N ASP A 30 6.19 -11.00 6.96
CA ASP A 30 5.38 -10.14 7.84
C ASP A 30 4.78 -8.93 7.10
N LEU A 31 5.36 -8.56 5.95
CA LEU A 31 4.97 -7.41 5.15
C LEU A 31 5.27 -7.61 3.66
N ILE A 32 4.33 -7.24 2.80
CA ILE A 32 4.52 -7.13 1.35
C ILE A 32 4.25 -5.68 0.97
N LEU A 33 5.24 -5.03 0.34
CA LEU A 33 5.07 -3.71 -0.24
C LEU A 33 4.77 -3.87 -1.73
N VAL A 34 3.65 -3.29 -2.17
CA VAL A 34 3.21 -3.30 -3.56
C VAL A 34 3.36 -1.89 -4.12
N GLU A 35 4.03 -1.77 -5.25
CA GLU A 35 4.07 -0.55 -6.07
C GLU A 35 3.33 -0.83 -7.39
N GLY A 36 2.37 0.03 -7.75
CA GLY A 36 1.49 -0.20 -8.89
C GLY A 36 0.12 -0.75 -8.48
N PHE A 37 -0.54 -1.49 -9.37
CA PHE A 37 -1.83 -2.17 -9.08
C PHE A 37 -2.90 -1.25 -8.46
N LYS A 38 -3.03 -0.02 -8.97
CA LYS A 38 -3.85 1.02 -8.34
C LYS A 38 -5.33 0.65 -8.18
N HIS A 39 -5.84 -0.21 -9.06
CA HIS A 39 -7.24 -0.62 -9.08
C HIS A 39 -7.54 -1.88 -8.24
N GLU A 40 -6.51 -2.51 -7.68
CA GLU A 40 -6.69 -3.72 -6.86
C GLU A 40 -7.13 -3.36 -5.44
N ASP A 41 -7.82 -4.30 -4.78
CA ASP A 41 -8.51 -4.08 -3.51
C ASP A 41 -7.60 -4.45 -2.31
N TYR A 42 -6.74 -3.51 -1.92
CA TYR A 42 -5.86 -3.64 -0.76
C TYR A 42 -5.51 -2.27 -0.19
N GLN A 43 -5.15 -2.19 1.10
CA GLN A 43 -4.81 -0.93 1.78
C GLN A 43 -3.62 -0.23 1.11
N LYS A 44 -3.79 1.06 0.78
CA LYS A 44 -2.78 1.86 0.06
C LYS A 44 -2.41 3.13 0.81
N ILE A 45 -1.14 3.52 0.70
CA ILE A 45 -0.69 4.89 0.98
C ILE A 45 -0.62 5.61 -0.36
N GLU A 46 -1.45 6.63 -0.56
CA GLU A 46 -1.43 7.40 -1.78
C GLU A 46 -0.25 8.37 -1.78
N LEU A 47 0.66 8.24 -2.76
CA LEU A 47 1.74 9.20 -2.97
C LEU A 47 1.29 10.30 -3.93
N HIS A 48 1.21 11.53 -3.44
CA HIS A 48 0.76 12.68 -4.21
C HIS A 48 1.83 13.76 -4.32
N ARG A 49 2.26 14.04 -5.55
CA ARG A 49 3.14 15.17 -5.88
C ARG A 49 2.37 16.14 -6.78
N PRO A 50 1.96 17.33 -6.28
CA PRO A 50 1.15 18.27 -7.06
C PRO A 50 1.81 18.69 -8.37
N ASP A 51 3.14 18.77 -8.40
CA ASP A 51 3.92 19.14 -9.60
C ASP A 51 3.67 18.20 -10.80
N LEU A 52 3.22 16.97 -10.55
CA LEU A 52 2.86 16.01 -11.59
C LEU A 52 1.46 16.21 -12.17
N ASN A 53 0.67 17.18 -11.65
CA ASN A 53 -0.69 17.52 -12.06
C ASN A 53 -1.63 16.30 -12.14
N LYS A 54 -1.41 15.28 -11.29
CA LYS A 54 -2.29 14.11 -11.19
C LYS A 54 -3.30 14.36 -10.08
N PRO A 55 -4.61 14.14 -10.32
CA PRO A 55 -5.59 14.21 -9.25
C PRO A 55 -5.30 13.13 -8.21
N LEU A 56 -5.69 13.42 -6.97
CA LEU A 56 -5.76 12.41 -5.93
C LEU A 56 -6.83 11.36 -6.28
N LEU A 57 -6.54 10.10 -5.95
CA LEU A 57 -7.44 8.95 -6.08
C LEU A 57 -8.44 8.89 -4.93
N PHE A 58 -8.06 9.33 -3.73
CA PHE A 58 -9.04 9.59 -2.68
C PHE A 58 -10.03 10.68 -3.16
N PRO A 59 -11.29 10.75 -2.70
CA PRO A 59 -12.03 9.77 -1.92
C PRO A 59 -12.60 8.59 -2.74
N ASP A 60 -12.32 8.53 -4.04
CA ASP A 60 -12.93 7.55 -4.94
C ASP A 60 -12.38 6.13 -4.73
N ASP A 61 -11.12 5.99 -4.27
CA ASP A 61 -10.58 4.72 -3.78
C ASP A 61 -10.69 4.64 -2.24
N PRO A 62 -11.61 3.82 -1.70
CA PRO A 62 -11.83 3.69 -0.26
C PRO A 62 -10.69 2.93 0.44
N ASN A 63 -9.79 2.29 -0.30
CA ASN A 63 -8.67 1.56 0.28
C ASN A 63 -7.49 2.46 0.66
N ILE A 64 -7.55 3.75 0.36
CA ILE A 64 -6.50 4.69 0.71
C ILE A 64 -6.61 5.00 2.20
N ILE A 65 -5.58 4.60 2.95
CA ILE A 65 -5.53 4.73 4.41
C ILE A 65 -4.67 5.92 4.87
N ALA A 66 -3.89 6.52 3.98
CA ALA A 66 -3.10 7.71 4.22
C ALA A 66 -2.72 8.37 2.88
N ILE A 67 -2.43 9.68 2.93
CA ILE A 67 -1.90 10.41 1.78
C ILE A 67 -0.51 10.95 2.16
N ALA A 68 0.52 10.60 1.40
CA ALA A 68 1.86 11.15 1.53
C ALA A 68 2.11 12.19 0.43
N SER A 69 2.42 13.42 0.83
CA SER A 69 2.67 14.52 -0.13
C SER A 69 3.86 15.38 0.27
N ASP A 70 4.43 16.08 -0.70
CA ASP A 70 5.44 17.13 -0.52
C ASP A 70 4.82 18.54 -0.43
N ALA A 71 3.50 18.66 -0.51
CA ALA A 71 2.77 19.90 -0.36
C ALA A 71 1.59 19.76 0.60
N PRO A 72 1.04 20.88 1.11
CA PRO A 72 -0.20 20.86 1.88
C PRO A 72 -1.35 20.25 1.09
N ILE A 73 -2.00 19.22 1.66
CA ILE A 73 -3.21 18.61 1.10
C ILE A 73 -4.42 19.46 1.51
N PRO A 74 -5.31 19.84 0.58
CA PRO A 74 -6.50 20.67 0.87
C PRO A 74 -7.34 20.16 2.05
N GLU A 75 -7.87 21.06 2.87
CA GLU A 75 -8.59 20.77 4.13
C GLU A 75 -9.86 19.93 3.94
N ASN A 76 -10.48 19.98 2.76
CA ASN A 76 -11.65 19.15 2.44
C ASN A 76 -11.34 17.63 2.36
N ARG A 77 -10.10 17.24 2.67
CA ARG A 77 -9.57 15.88 2.63
C ARG A 77 -8.98 15.44 3.98
N ASP A 78 -9.36 16.12 5.07
CA ASP A 78 -8.80 15.97 6.43
C ASP A 78 -9.15 14.66 7.17
N THR A 79 -9.86 13.72 6.54
CA THR A 79 -10.25 12.48 7.21
C THR A 79 -9.14 11.44 7.28
N LEU A 80 -8.07 11.59 6.49
CA LEU A 80 -6.97 10.63 6.43
C LEU A 80 -5.67 11.20 7.03
N PRO A 81 -4.81 10.35 7.62
CA PRO A 81 -3.45 10.70 7.97
C PRO A 81 -2.69 11.31 6.80
N LYS A 82 -2.06 12.47 7.04
CA LYS A 82 -1.21 13.18 6.09
C LYS A 82 0.25 12.95 6.45
N LEU A 83 1.00 12.37 5.53
CA LEU A 83 2.41 12.03 5.69
C LEU A 83 3.27 12.95 4.81
N ASN A 84 4.49 13.21 5.23
CA ASN A 84 5.47 13.89 4.39
C ASN A 84 6.17 12.84 3.51
N ILE A 85 6.00 12.93 2.19
CA ILE A 85 6.60 12.00 1.23
C ILE A 85 8.14 11.99 1.28
N ASN A 86 8.74 13.09 1.76
CA ASN A 86 10.19 13.23 1.92
C ASN A 86 10.68 12.83 3.31
N ASN A 87 9.82 12.22 4.15
CA ASN A 87 10.17 11.67 5.46
C ASN A 87 9.87 10.16 5.50
N PRO A 88 10.78 9.31 4.98
CA PRO A 88 10.61 7.86 4.98
C PRO A 88 10.38 7.27 6.37
N GLU A 89 11.02 7.83 7.41
CA GLU A 89 10.88 7.36 8.79
C GLU A 89 9.45 7.51 9.29
N GLN A 90 8.78 8.62 8.95
CA GLN A 90 7.37 8.82 9.26
C GLN A 90 6.47 7.77 8.57
N ILE A 91 6.77 7.43 7.32
CA ILE A 91 6.02 6.41 6.57
C ILE A 91 6.24 5.03 7.19
N VAL A 92 7.48 4.69 7.57
CA VAL A 92 7.79 3.44 8.26
C VAL A 92 7.04 3.34 9.58
N GLN A 93 7.04 4.39 10.39
CA GLN A 93 6.32 4.39 11.67
C GLN A 93 4.81 4.18 11.46
N PHE A 94 4.23 4.85 10.45
CA PHE A 94 2.84 4.66 10.07
C PHE A 94 2.54 3.19 9.70
N ILE A 95 3.39 2.55 8.89
CA ILE A 95 3.23 1.14 8.50
C ILE A 95 3.31 0.22 9.72
N ILE A 96 4.26 0.43 10.63
CA ILE A 96 4.40 -0.37 11.85
C ILE A 96 3.14 -0.29 12.70
N ASP A 97 2.64 0.92 12.95
CA ASP A 97 1.53 1.15 13.87
C ASP A 97 0.19 0.68 13.28
N ASN A 98 -0.01 0.81 11.96
CA ASN A 98 -1.32 0.58 11.33
C ASN A 98 -1.45 -0.78 10.64
N ILE A 99 -0.34 -1.40 10.21
CA ILE A 99 -0.38 -2.66 9.46
C ILE A 99 0.18 -3.80 10.31
N ILE A 100 1.38 -3.63 10.87
CA ILE A 100 2.08 -4.71 11.58
C ILE A 100 1.47 -4.93 12.98
N ALA A 101 1.29 -3.85 13.75
CA ALA A 101 0.71 -3.94 15.09
C ALA A 101 -0.76 -4.39 15.05
N ALA A 102 -1.54 -3.93 14.07
CA ALA A 102 -2.94 -4.31 13.89
C ALA A 102 -3.11 -5.82 13.56
N THR A 103 -2.17 -6.39 12.79
CA THR A 103 -2.17 -7.83 12.42
C THR A 103 -1.82 -8.72 13.62
N SER A 104 -1.01 -8.22 14.57
CA SER A 104 -0.62 -8.94 15.78
C SER A 104 -1.76 -9.07 16.81
N SER A 105 -2.71 -8.14 16.82
CA SER A 105 -3.91 -8.19 17.68
C SER A 105 -4.99 -9.15 17.17
N ALA A 106 -5.04 -9.45 15.86
CA ALA A 106 -6.05 -10.34 15.27
C ALA A 106 -5.76 -11.84 15.50
N THR A 107 -4.51 -12.21 15.76
CA THR A 107 -4.09 -13.62 15.97
C THR A 107 -4.33 -14.13 17.40
N ALA A 108 -4.68 -13.26 18.36
CA ALA A 108 -4.91 -13.65 19.75
C ALA A 108 -6.36 -14.04 20.08
N ALA A 109 -7.31 -13.90 19.14
CA ALA A 109 -8.75 -14.05 19.40
C ALA A 109 -9.36 -15.36 18.87
N GLY A 110 -8.60 -16.45 18.79
CA GLY A 110 -9.09 -17.71 18.23
C GLY A 110 -8.43 -18.94 18.83
N THR A 111 -8.70 -19.25 20.10
CA THR A 111 -8.74 -20.63 20.62
C THR A 111 -9.41 -20.62 22.00
N THR A 112 -10.60 -21.21 22.12
CA THR A 112 -11.05 -21.90 23.35
C THR A 112 -12.02 -23.01 22.91
N PRO A 113 -11.99 -24.20 23.56
CA PRO A 113 -12.36 -25.48 22.97
C PRO A 113 -13.87 -25.76 22.95
#